data_AF-A0A2E9F6R0-F1
#
_entry.id   AF-A0A2E9F6R0-F1
#
_cell.length_a   1.000
_cell.length_b   1.000
_cell.length_c   1.000
_cell.angle_alpha   90.00
_cell.angle_beta   90.00
_cell.angle_gamma   90.00
#
_symmetry.space_group_name_H-M   'P 1'
#
loop_
_entity.id
_entity.type
_entity.pdbx_description
1 polymer ?
#
loop_
_entity_poly.entity_id
_entity_poly.type
_entity_poly.pdbx_seq_one_letter_code
_entity_poly.pdbx_strand_id
1 'polypeptide(L)'
;MAKKNKFLGCYRRVLIFLLVVVTIILVPSGYIYQRSGGGSGLRYWMAGHTINVVEGHFLNNHPDSLSVDQIRNQFDLIREASSQREIDLKQLYQILDSYQRRFQNTRPSIDQANQFMRDLGLTVFSDESIR
;
A
#
# COMPACT_ATOMS: atom_id res chain seq x y z
N MET A 1 -61.04 2.05 -3.83
CA MET A 1 -59.75 1.35 -3.64
C MET A 1 -58.61 2.06 -4.41
N ALA A 2 -58.10 3.20 -3.94
CA ALA A 2 -57.16 4.04 -4.72
C ALA A 2 -55.84 4.40 -4.02
N LYS A 3 -55.60 3.92 -2.78
CA LYS A 3 -54.39 4.28 -2.01
C LYS A 3 -53.17 3.38 -2.29
N LYS A 4 -53.36 2.16 -2.81
CA LYS A 4 -52.25 1.20 -3.03
C LYS A 4 -51.28 1.59 -4.16
N ASN A 5 -51.76 2.30 -5.19
CA ASN A 5 -50.96 2.57 -6.40
C ASN A 5 -49.95 3.73 -6.24
N LYS A 6 -50.22 4.69 -5.32
CA LYS A 6 -49.29 5.81 -5.04
C LYS A 6 -48.06 5.37 -4.25
N PHE A 7 -48.21 4.42 -3.32
CA PHE A 7 -47.10 3.87 -2.54
C PHE A 7 -46.13 3.06 -3.39
N LEU A 8 -46.63 2.25 -4.34
CA LEU A 8 -45.78 1.55 -5.30
C LEU A 8 -44.97 2.51 -6.18
N GLY A 9 -45.56 3.63 -6.62
CA GLY A 9 -44.86 4.62 -7.42
C GLY A 9 -43.75 5.36 -6.65
N CYS A 10 -44.00 5.70 -5.39
CA CYS A 10 -43.00 6.35 -4.52
C CYS A 10 -41.86 5.39 -4.17
N TYR A 11 -42.18 4.16 -3.79
CA TYR A 11 -41.20 3.12 -3.51
C TYR A 11 -40.35 2.80 -4.74
N ARG A 12 -40.96 2.71 -5.93
CA ARG A 12 -40.24 2.49 -7.20
C ARG A 12 -39.26 3.62 -7.51
N ARG A 13 -39.62 4.89 -7.25
CA ARG A 13 -38.70 6.03 -7.45
C ARG A 13 -37.55 6.03 -6.45
N VAL A 14 -37.84 5.75 -5.18
CA VAL A 14 -36.80 5.64 -4.13
C VAL A 14 -35.85 4.49 -4.42
N LEU A 15 -36.37 3.34 -4.87
CA LEU A 15 -35.57 2.17 -5.19
C LEU A 15 -34.70 2.38 -6.44
N ILE A 16 -35.21 3.09 -7.45
CA ILE A 16 -34.39 3.51 -8.61
C ILE A 16 -33.29 4.47 -8.17
N PHE A 17 -33.60 5.47 -7.33
CA PHE A 17 -32.58 6.38 -6.80
C PHE A 17 -31.50 5.64 -6.02
N LEU A 18 -31.89 4.70 -5.16
CA LEU A 18 -30.96 3.89 -4.39
C LEU A 18 -30.08 3.02 -5.30
N LEU A 19 -30.64 2.40 -6.33
CA LEU A 19 -29.88 1.65 -7.32
C LEU A 19 -28.89 2.53 -8.09
N VAL A 20 -29.28 3.74 -8.47
CA VAL A 20 -28.39 4.70 -9.15
C VAL A 20 -27.23 5.09 -8.23
N VAL A 21 -27.52 5.43 -6.97
CA VAL A 21 -26.48 5.76 -5.97
C VAL A 21 -25.52 4.59 -5.77
N VAL A 22 -26.05 3.36 -5.63
CA VAL A 22 -25.25 2.14 -5.48
C VAL A 22 -24.38 1.90 -6.72
N THR A 23 -24.91 2.13 -7.92
CA THR A 23 -24.16 1.97 -9.18
C THR A 23 -23.05 3.01 -9.32
N ILE A 24 -23.33 4.27 -8.96
CA ILE A 24 -22.33 5.35 -8.97
C ILE A 24 -21.19 5.07 -8.00
N ILE A 25 -21.43 4.33 -6.91
CA ILE A 25 -20.37 3.91 -5.98
C ILE A 25 -19.64 2.67 -6.52
N LEU A 26 -20.38 1.63 -6.89
CA LEU A 26 -19.82 0.33 -7.27
C LEU A 26 -18.98 0.37 -8.55
N VAL A 27 -19.38 1.15 -9.56
CA VAL A 27 -18.67 1.21 -10.85
C VAL A 27 -17.26 1.80 -10.71
N PRO A 28 -17.05 2.98 -10.10
CA PRO A 28 -15.69 3.48 -9.87
C PRO A 28 -14.92 2.63 -8.87
N SER A 29 -15.55 2.09 -7.82
CA SER A 29 -14.87 1.16 -6.90
C SER A 29 -14.39 -0.10 -7.63
N GLY A 30 -15.20 -0.68 -8.51
CA GLY A 30 -14.86 -1.85 -9.31
C GLY A 30 -13.79 -1.53 -10.35
N TYR A 31 -13.83 -0.37 -10.99
CA TYR A 31 -12.82 0.07 -11.94
C TYR A 31 -11.46 0.29 -11.27
N ILE A 32 -11.44 0.93 -10.09
CA ILE A 32 -10.22 1.06 -9.28
C ILE A 32 -9.72 -0.33 -8.89
N TYR A 33 -10.59 -1.20 -8.37
CA TYR A 33 -10.25 -2.56 -7.98
C TYR A 33 -9.63 -3.36 -9.14
N GLN A 34 -10.21 -3.28 -10.34
CA GLN A 34 -9.73 -3.99 -11.53
C GLN A 34 -8.39 -3.42 -12.03
N ARG A 35 -8.23 -2.10 -12.02
CA ARG A 35 -6.98 -1.42 -12.41
C ARG A 35 -5.85 -1.66 -11.41
N SER A 36 -6.17 -1.83 -10.12
CA SER A 36 -5.19 -2.23 -9.11
C SER A 36 -4.75 -3.70 -9.27
N GLY A 37 -5.54 -4.55 -9.93
CA GLY A 37 -5.30 -6.00 -10.03
C GLY A 37 -6.08 -6.83 -9.00
N GLY A 38 -7.15 -6.29 -8.43
CA GLY A 38 -8.02 -6.96 -7.46
C GLY A 38 -7.42 -7.02 -6.05
N GLY A 39 -7.63 -8.13 -5.33
CA GLY A 39 -7.15 -8.31 -3.97
C GLY A 39 -5.63 -8.27 -3.82
N SER A 40 -4.88 -8.63 -4.86
CA SER A 40 -3.42 -8.43 -4.91
C SER A 40 -3.08 -6.95 -5.08
N GLY A 41 -3.83 -6.22 -5.90
CA GLY A 41 -3.69 -4.77 -6.05
C GLY A 41 -3.82 -3.98 -4.75
N LEU A 42 -4.79 -4.36 -3.92
CA LEU A 42 -4.95 -3.77 -2.59
C LEU A 42 -3.73 -4.04 -1.69
N ARG A 43 -3.12 -5.23 -1.79
CA ARG A 43 -1.90 -5.58 -1.04
C ARG A 43 -0.70 -4.77 -1.49
N TYR A 44 -0.49 -4.60 -2.80
CA TYR A 44 0.58 -3.74 -3.31
C TYR A 44 0.36 -2.26 -3.00
N TRP A 45 -0.89 -1.79 -3.03
CA TRP A 45 -1.23 -0.42 -2.60
C TRP A 45 -0.95 -0.22 -1.10
N MET A 46 -1.35 -1.17 -0.26
CA MET A 46 -1.04 -1.14 1.17
C MET A 46 0.47 -1.21 1.41
N ALA A 47 1.22 -2.01 0.65
CA ALA A 47 2.67 -2.10 0.76
C ALA A 47 3.32 -0.74 0.47
N GLY A 48 2.91 -0.04 -0.59
CA GLY A 48 3.35 1.32 -0.88
C GLY A 48 3.08 2.30 0.27
N HIS A 49 1.92 2.18 0.92
CA HIS A 49 1.62 3.00 2.10
C HIS A 49 2.52 2.68 3.29
N THR A 50 2.74 1.39 3.60
CA THR A 50 3.63 0.96 4.68
C THR A 50 5.07 1.39 4.44
N ILE A 51 5.56 1.29 3.21
CA ILE A 51 6.89 1.77 2.80
C ILE A 51 7.03 3.26 3.14
N ASN A 52 6.07 4.10 2.76
CA ASN A 52 6.12 5.54 3.02
C ASN A 52 6.10 5.89 4.52
N VAL A 53 5.33 5.16 5.33
CA VAL A 53 5.28 5.37 6.79
C VAL A 53 6.63 5.02 7.43
N VAL A 54 7.22 3.89 7.06
CA VAL A 54 8.52 3.46 7.59
C VAL A 54 9.64 4.36 7.08
N GLU A 55 9.61 4.78 5.82
CA GLU A 55 10.54 5.75 5.26
C GLU A 55 10.52 7.05 6.07
N GLY A 56 9.34 7.61 6.33
CA GLY A 56 9.21 8.82 7.15
C GLY A 56 9.74 8.64 8.56
N HIS A 57 9.47 7.50 9.20
CA HIS A 57 10.01 7.20 10.52
C HIS A 57 11.54 7.04 10.50
N PHE A 58 12.06 6.34 9.50
CA PHE A 58 13.49 6.11 9.31
C PHE A 58 14.23 7.41 9.03
N LEU A 59 13.69 8.28 8.15
CA LEU A 59 14.26 9.60 7.86
C LEU A 59 14.30 10.50 9.09
N ASN A 60 13.31 10.42 9.99
CA ASN A 60 13.32 11.23 11.21
C ASN A 60 14.29 10.69 12.28
N ASN A 61 14.64 9.40 12.22
CA ASN A 61 15.46 8.72 13.23
C ASN A 61 16.78 8.17 12.67
N HIS A 62 17.16 8.52 11.44
CA HIS A 62 18.35 7.98 10.79
C HIS A 62 19.60 8.37 11.58
N PRO A 63 20.63 7.52 11.66
CA PRO A 63 21.92 7.91 12.22
C PRO A 63 22.61 8.95 11.32
N ASP A 64 23.29 9.93 11.92
CA ASP A 64 23.83 11.11 11.20
C ASP A 64 24.84 10.77 10.09
N SER A 65 25.42 9.57 10.11
CA SER A 65 26.36 9.08 9.10
C SER A 65 25.71 8.61 7.81
N LEU A 66 24.38 8.45 7.78
CA LEU A 66 23.63 7.91 6.63
C LEU A 66 22.96 9.07 5.91
N SER A 67 23.24 9.27 4.62
CA SER A 67 22.69 10.44 3.93
C SER A 67 21.20 10.26 3.66
N VAL A 68 20.43 11.33 3.85
CA VAL A 68 19.00 11.37 3.53
C VAL A 68 18.74 10.98 2.08
N ASP A 69 19.63 11.37 1.17
CA ASP A 69 19.50 11.04 -0.25
C ASP A 69 19.71 9.55 -0.53
N GLN A 70 20.66 8.88 0.15
CA GLN A 70 20.82 7.43 0.05
C GLN A 70 19.58 6.69 0.55
N ILE A 71 18.97 7.19 1.62
CA ILE A 71 17.75 6.62 2.18
C ILE A 71 16.62 6.72 1.16
N ARG A 72 16.33 7.93 0.68
CA ARG A 72 15.27 8.18 -0.30
C ARG A 72 15.46 7.35 -1.56
N ASN A 73 16.68 7.33 -2.12
CA ASN A 73 16.98 6.56 -3.32
C ASN A 73 16.67 5.06 -3.14
N GLN A 74 17.03 4.48 -1.99
CA GLN A 74 16.71 3.07 -1.72
C GLN A 74 15.19 2.86 -1.62
N PHE A 75 14.49 3.70 -0.86
CA PHE A 75 13.04 3.59 -0.70
C PHE A 75 12.29 3.82 -2.01
N ASP A 76 12.80 4.68 -2.89
CA ASP A 76 12.30 4.89 -4.24
C ASP A 76 12.43 3.62 -5.10
N LEU A 77 13.58 2.94 -5.04
CA LEU A 77 13.77 1.65 -5.73
C LEU A 77 12.79 0.58 -5.24
N ILE A 78 12.58 0.49 -3.92
CA ILE A 78 11.59 -0.44 -3.34
C ILE A 78 10.17 -0.09 -3.78
N ARG A 79 9.83 1.21 -3.85
CA ARG A 79 8.51 1.67 -4.26
C ARG A 79 8.24 1.36 -5.73
N GLU A 80 9.25 1.56 -6.58
CA GLU A 80 9.18 1.22 -8.00
C GLU A 80 9.03 -0.30 -8.20
N ALA A 81 9.88 -1.11 -7.54
CA ALA A 81 9.78 -2.57 -7.58
C ALA A 81 8.41 -3.07 -7.07
N SER A 82 7.87 -2.47 -6.00
CA SER A 82 6.53 -2.77 -5.50
C SER A 82 5.43 -2.39 -6.48
N SER A 83 5.59 -1.28 -7.22
CA SER A 83 4.65 -0.84 -8.27
C SER A 83 4.65 -1.83 -9.45
N GLN A 84 5.83 -2.30 -9.83
CA GLN A 84 6.04 -3.28 -10.91
C GLN A 84 5.70 -4.72 -10.48
N ARG A 85 5.39 -4.94 -9.19
CA ARG A 85 5.12 -6.25 -8.57
C ARG A 85 6.33 -7.19 -8.55
N GLU A 86 7.52 -6.63 -8.65
CA GLU A 86 8.81 -7.31 -8.63
C GLU A 86 9.39 -7.39 -7.20
N ILE A 87 8.51 -7.55 -6.21
CA ILE A 87 8.91 -7.59 -4.80
C ILE A 87 8.24 -8.75 -4.06
N ASP A 88 9.00 -9.41 -3.19
CA ASP A 88 8.41 -10.35 -2.22
C ASP A 88 7.69 -9.55 -1.13
N LEU A 89 6.37 -9.39 -1.29
CA LEU A 89 5.53 -8.71 -0.32
C LEU A 89 5.62 -9.30 1.09
N LYS A 90 5.76 -10.62 1.23
CA LYS A 90 5.80 -11.27 2.54
C LYS A 90 7.09 -10.91 3.24
N GLN A 91 8.21 -10.98 2.53
CA GLN A 91 9.53 -10.63 3.07
C GLN A 91 9.62 -9.13 3.39
N LEU A 92 9.11 -8.28 2.48
CA LEU A 92 8.99 -6.84 2.70
C LEU A 92 8.23 -6.52 3.98
N TYR A 93 7.03 -7.09 4.17
CA TYR A 93 6.25 -6.84 5.39
C TYR A 93 6.96 -7.33 6.65
N GLN A 94 7.65 -8.47 6.59
CA GLN A 94 8.41 -8.97 7.74
C GLN A 94 9.55 -8.02 8.13
N ILE A 95 10.27 -7.47 7.16
CA ILE A 95 11.37 -6.52 7.40
C ILE A 95 10.83 -5.19 7.95
N LEU A 96 9.78 -4.65 7.34
CA LEU A 96 9.15 -3.40 7.78
C LEU A 96 8.55 -3.53 9.20
N ASP A 97 7.83 -4.61 9.51
CA ASP A 97 7.27 -4.87 10.84
C ASP A 97 8.38 -5.08 11.88
N SER A 98 9.43 -5.83 11.53
CA SER A 98 10.60 -6.04 12.41
C SER A 98 11.29 -4.72 12.75
N TYR A 99 11.48 -3.85 11.76
CA TYR A 99 12.05 -2.53 11.97
C TYR A 99 11.17 -1.69 12.89
N GLN A 100 9.88 -1.59 12.58
CA GLN A 100 8.95 -0.78 13.37
C GLN A 100 8.90 -1.25 14.83
N ARG A 101 8.82 -2.57 15.09
CA ARG A 101 8.82 -3.10 16.46
C ARG A 101 10.08 -2.77 17.24
N ARG A 102 11.25 -2.80 16.59
CA ARG A 102 12.55 -2.58 17.25
C ARG A 102 12.86 -1.11 17.46
N PHE A 103 12.41 -0.25 16.54
CA PHE A 103 12.86 1.13 16.45
C PHE A 103 11.75 2.17 16.56
N GLN A 104 10.49 1.78 16.79
CA GLN A 104 9.39 2.75 16.98
C GLN A 104 9.71 3.82 18.05
N ASN A 105 10.39 3.42 19.13
CA ASN A 105 10.70 4.27 20.28
C ASN A 105 12.21 4.48 20.48
N THR A 106 13.03 3.93 19.58
CA THR A 106 14.48 3.82 19.78
C THR A 106 15.20 4.10 18.47
N ARG A 107 16.18 5.00 18.49
CA ARG A 107 16.98 5.34 17.32
C ARG A 107 17.86 4.13 16.92
N PRO A 108 17.83 3.67 15.66
CA PRO A 108 18.71 2.60 15.19
C PRO A 108 20.17 3.04 15.20
N SER A 109 21.08 2.11 15.50
CA SER A 109 22.52 2.33 15.30
C SER A 109 22.88 2.33 13.81
N ILE A 110 24.09 2.80 13.48
CA ILE A 110 24.60 2.83 12.10
C ILE A 110 24.57 1.44 11.47
N ASP A 111 25.03 0.42 12.19
CA ASP A 111 25.05 -0.96 11.70
C ASP A 111 23.65 -1.52 11.49
N GLN A 112 22.71 -1.21 12.39
CA GLN A 112 21.32 -1.63 12.31
C GLN A 112 20.59 -0.96 11.15
N ALA A 113 20.84 0.33 10.94
CA ALA A 113 20.30 1.10 9.83
C ALA A 113 20.83 0.56 8.48
N ASN A 114 22.15 0.32 8.39
CA ASN A 114 22.76 -0.28 7.20
C ASN A 114 22.28 -1.71 6.95
N GLN A 115 22.05 -2.50 8.00
CA GLN A 115 21.49 -3.83 7.86
C GLN A 115 20.05 -3.77 7.34
N PHE A 116 19.20 -2.92 7.92
CA PHE A 116 17.82 -2.74 7.47
C PHE A 116 17.74 -2.32 5.99
N MET A 117 18.59 -1.38 5.57
CA MET A 117 18.65 -0.94 4.16
C MET A 117 19.08 -2.04 3.20
N ARG A 118 20.02 -2.89 3.62
CA ARG A 118 20.44 -4.08 2.85
C ARG A 118 19.32 -5.12 2.77
N ASP A 119 18.68 -5.42 3.90
CA ASP A 119 17.59 -6.39 3.97
C ASP A 119 16.42 -5.94 3.09
N LEU A 120 16.09 -4.64 3.07
CA LEU A 120 15.12 -4.06 2.15
C LEU A 120 15.49 -4.30 0.69
N GLY A 121 16.75 -4.06 0.31
CA GLY A 121 17.24 -4.32 -1.05
C GLY A 121 17.07 -5.77 -1.50
N LEU A 122 17.22 -6.73 -0.59
CA LEU A 122 17.05 -8.16 -0.88
C LEU A 122 15.60 -8.59 -1.14
N THR A 123 14.61 -7.72 -0.87
CA THR A 123 13.20 -8.04 -1.14
C THR A 123 12.81 -7.86 -2.60
N VAL A 124 13.60 -7.09 -3.36
CA VAL A 124 13.41 -6.90 -4.79
C VAL A 124 13.86 -8.15 -5.52
N PHE A 125 12.98 -8.74 -6.33
CA PHE A 125 13.36 -9.85 -7.18
C PHE A 125 14.41 -9.36 -8.17
N SER A 126 15.65 -9.84 -7.98
CA SER A 126 16.74 -9.50 -8.88
C SER A 126 16.53 -10.22 -10.21
N ASP A 127 16.63 -9.47 -11.31
CA ASP A 127 16.52 -9.93 -12.71
C ASP A 127 17.52 -11.06 -13.05
N GLU A 128 18.50 -11.33 -12.16
CA GLU A 128 19.47 -12.42 -12.28
C GLU A 128 18.88 -13.83 -12.14
N SER A 129 17.64 -13.98 -11.67
CA SER A 129 16.98 -15.31 -11.56
C SER A 129 16.12 -15.69 -12.78
N ILE A 130 16.01 -14.81 -13.77
CA ILE A 130 15.28 -15.07 -15.02
C ILE A 130 16.27 -15.01 -16.18
N ARG A 131 17.18 -15.98 -16.26
CA ARG A 131 17.95 -16.24 -17.49
C ARG A 131 18.14 -17.72 -17.75
#